data_AF-A0A1Y4QJA5-F1
#
_entry.id   AF-A0A1Y4QJA5-F1
#
_cell.length_a   1.000
_cell.length_b   1.000
_cell.length_c   1.000
_cell.angle_alpha   90.00
_cell.angle_beta   90.00
_cell.angle_gamma   90.00
#
_symmetry.space_group_name_H-M   'P 1'
#
loop_
_entity.id
_entity.type
_entity.pdbx_description
1 polymer ?
#
loop_
_entity_poly.entity_id
_entity_poly.type
_entity_poly.pdbx_seq_one_letter_code
_entity_poly.pdbx_strand_id
1 'polypeptide(L)'
;MEKLYVNMLNDSKYIALITVLDYEILLSKYLKQITFETPPNKLKRVLVDLALKSGIDQYRFVEFEVNELGKIELKSHKYVLLNAFYENLANKFLKEKKEIVLNSILTESQKNKLLDLS
;
A
#
# COMPACT_ATOMS: atom_id res chain seq x y z
N MET A 1 1.11 -7.38 16.53
CA MET A 1 0.56 -7.56 15.17
C MET A 1 1.31 -6.65 14.21
N GLU A 2 1.62 -7.16 13.02
CA GLU A 2 2.25 -6.41 11.93
C GLU A 2 1.33 -5.25 11.49
N LYS A 3 1.87 -4.04 11.34
CA LYS A 3 1.08 -2.82 11.04
C LYS A 3 1.11 -2.44 9.56
N LEU A 4 2.24 -2.67 8.92
CA LEU A 4 2.48 -2.45 7.50
C LEU A 4 3.15 -3.70 6.93
N TYR A 5 2.85 -4.01 5.67
CA TYR A 5 3.52 -5.04 4.91
C TYR A 5 4.19 -4.42 3.68
N VAL A 6 5.53 -4.43 3.63
CA VAL A 6 6.32 -3.76 2.59
C VAL A 6 6.78 -4.77 1.56
N ASN A 7 6.33 -4.63 0.32
CA ASN A 7 6.74 -5.48 -0.79
C ASN A 7 7.58 -4.68 -1.78
N MET A 8 8.85 -5.08 -1.93
CA MET A 8 9.74 -4.48 -2.92
C MET A 8 9.30 -4.88 -4.33
N LEU A 9 9.32 -3.92 -5.25
CA LEU A 9 8.93 -4.10 -6.64
C LEU A 9 10.16 -4.00 -7.54
N ASN A 10 10.24 -4.89 -8.53
CA ASN A 10 11.17 -4.75 -9.64
C ASN A 10 10.52 -3.90 -10.75
N ASP A 11 10.25 -2.62 -10.45
CA ASP A 11 9.49 -1.71 -11.30
C ASP A 11 10.26 -0.41 -11.58
N SER A 12 10.08 0.16 -12.77
CA SER A 12 10.79 1.37 -13.18
C SER A 12 10.28 2.63 -12.47
N LYS A 13 9.00 2.69 -12.10
CA LYS A 13 8.34 3.81 -11.42
C LYS A 13 8.32 3.64 -9.90
N TYR A 14 7.93 2.47 -9.41
CA TYR A 14 7.72 2.23 -7.98
C TYR A 14 8.79 1.32 -7.37
N ILE A 15 9.31 1.69 -6.19
CA ILE A 15 10.25 0.85 -5.43
C ILE A 15 9.52 -0.23 -4.64
N ALA A 16 8.36 0.11 -4.11
CA ALA A 16 7.62 -0.77 -3.22
C ALA A 16 6.11 -0.52 -3.29
N LEU A 17 5.36 -1.55 -2.89
CA LEU A 17 3.96 -1.50 -2.54
C LEU A 17 3.81 -1.83 -1.06
N ILE A 18 3.38 -0.85 -0.27
CA ILE A 18 3.17 -0.95 1.17
C ILE A 18 1.69 -1.18 1.43
N THR A 19 1.32 -2.33 1.98
CA THR A 19 -0.06 -2.59 2.42
C THR A 19 -0.23 -2.17 3.87
N VAL A 20 -1.23 -1.33 4.15
CA VAL A 20 -1.61 -0.98 5.52
C VAL A 20 -2.48 -2.10 6.10
N LEU A 21 -2.00 -2.74 7.17
CA LEU A 21 -2.68 -3.88 7.81
C LEU A 21 -3.51 -3.50 9.03
N ASP A 22 -3.32 -2.28 9.55
CA ASP A 22 -4.01 -1.81 10.73
C ASP A 22 -4.61 -0.42 10.46
N TYR A 23 -5.93 -0.31 10.62
CA TYR A 23 -6.68 0.91 10.34
C TYR A 23 -6.49 1.99 11.42
N GLU A 24 -6.11 1.62 12.65
CA GLU A 24 -5.98 2.53 13.80
C GLU A 24 -4.65 3.29 13.81
N ILE A 25 -3.66 2.86 13.01
CA ILE A 25 -2.35 3.49 13.05
C ILE A 25 -2.35 4.89 12.46
N LEU A 26 -1.51 5.75 13.05
CA LEU A 26 -1.05 6.98 12.41
C LEU A 26 -0.02 6.64 11.32
N LEU A 27 -0.48 6.44 10.09
CA LEU A 27 0.32 5.97 8.96
C LEU A 27 1.61 6.78 8.75
N SER A 28 1.55 8.11 8.88
CA SER A 28 2.70 9.01 8.73
C SER A 28 3.86 8.68 9.68
N LYS A 29 3.56 8.22 10.90
CA LYS A 29 4.59 7.81 11.88
C LYS A 29 5.38 6.60 11.39
N TYR A 30 4.70 5.65 10.75
CA TYR A 30 5.32 4.42 10.27
C TYR A 30 6.06 4.65 8.94
N LEU A 31 5.47 5.39 8.01
CA LEU A 31 6.12 5.71 6.73
C LEU A 31 7.46 6.47 6.91
N LYS A 32 7.56 7.39 7.90
CA LYS A 32 8.83 8.10 8.20
C LYS A 32 9.98 7.19 8.62
N GLN A 33 9.67 6.02 9.17
CA GLN A 33 10.68 5.06 9.64
C GLN A 33 11.23 4.21 8.49
N ILE A 34 10.51 4.13 7.37
CA ILE A 34 10.94 3.35 6.21
C ILE A 34 12.04 4.10 5.47
N THR A 35 13.08 3.36 5.07
CA THR A 35 14.19 3.86 4.26
C THR A 35 14.42 2.86 3.13
N PHE A 36 14.54 3.34 1.91
CA PHE A 36 14.82 2.54 0.73
C PHE A 36 16.25 2.77 0.26
N GLU A 37 16.85 1.73 -0.32
CA GLU A 37 18.09 1.90 -1.08
C GLU A 37 17.72 2.49 -2.44
N THR A 38 18.05 3.78 -2.64
CA THR A 38 17.81 4.48 -3.90
C THR A 38 19.12 4.71 -4.65
N PRO A 39 19.25 4.25 -5.90
CA PRO A 39 20.35 4.67 -6.75
C PRO A 39 20.32 6.19 -6.95
N PRO A 40 21.48 6.87 -7.02
CA PRO A 40 21.53 8.29 -7.31
C PRO A 40 20.76 8.64 -8.59
N ASN A 41 20.08 9.79 -8.61
CA ASN A 41 19.40 10.36 -9.78
C ASN A 41 18.23 9.55 -10.37
N LYS A 42 17.66 8.60 -9.63
CA LYS A 42 16.40 7.95 -10.02
C LYS A 42 15.25 8.45 -9.16
N LEU A 43 14.40 9.31 -9.75
CA LEU A 43 13.10 9.61 -9.17
C LEU A 43 12.31 8.30 -9.06
N LYS A 44 11.96 7.98 -7.82
CA LYS A 44 11.24 6.77 -7.50
C LYS A 44 10.10 7.09 -6.57
N ARG A 45 9.03 6.31 -6.71
CA ARG A 45 7.83 6.44 -5.88
C ARG A 45 7.61 5.17 -5.06
N VAL A 46 6.80 5.29 -4.03
CA VAL A 46 6.24 4.15 -3.30
C VAL A 46 4.72 4.21 -3.40
N LEU A 47 4.09 3.05 -3.60
CA LEU A 47 2.66 2.89 -3.50
C LEU A 47 2.28 2.47 -2.08
N VAL A 48 1.20 3.03 -1.57
CA VAL A 48 0.58 2.58 -0.32
C VAL A 48 -0.85 2.17 -0.59
N ASP A 49 -1.19 0.93 -0.25
CA ASP A 49 -2.54 0.38 -0.30
C ASP A 49 -3.26 0.62 1.02
N LEU A 50 -4.32 1.41 0.95
CA LEU A 50 -5.17 1.83 2.06
C LEU A 50 -6.48 1.04 2.12
N ALA A 51 -6.62 -0.09 1.41
CA ALA A 51 -7.87 -0.87 1.38
C ALA A 51 -8.49 -1.07 2.77
N LEU A 52 -7.66 -1.44 3.76
CA LEU A 52 -8.13 -1.71 5.13
C LEU A 52 -8.32 -0.45 5.98
N LYS A 53 -8.00 0.75 5.46
CA LYS A 53 -8.14 2.04 6.13
C LYS A 53 -9.22 2.94 5.53
N SER A 54 -9.40 2.91 4.21
CA SER A 54 -10.37 3.75 3.47
C SER A 54 -11.38 2.96 2.64
N GLY A 55 -11.27 1.63 2.57
CA GLY A 55 -12.07 0.81 1.67
C GLY A 55 -11.45 0.65 0.28
N ILE A 56 -12.13 -0.12 -0.56
CA ILE A 56 -11.74 -0.37 -1.95
C ILE A 56 -12.54 0.55 -2.87
N ASP A 57 -12.00 1.74 -3.10
CA ASP A 57 -12.54 2.76 -4.01
C ASP A 57 -11.40 3.61 -4.62
N GLN A 58 -11.73 4.78 -5.18
CA GLN A 58 -10.75 5.70 -5.78
C GLN A 58 -9.70 6.27 -4.81
N TYR A 59 -9.91 6.15 -3.49
CA TYR A 59 -8.99 6.60 -2.45
C TYR A 59 -8.14 5.46 -1.89
N ARG A 60 -8.26 4.24 -2.45
CA ARG A 60 -7.51 3.07 -2.00
C ARG A 60 -6.00 3.24 -2.11
N PHE A 61 -5.51 3.79 -3.22
CA PHE A 61 -4.07 3.87 -3.47
C PHE A 61 -3.57 5.30 -3.41
N VAL A 62 -2.46 5.49 -2.70
CA VAL A 62 -1.72 6.73 -2.65
C VAL A 62 -0.26 6.48 -3.03
N GLU A 63 0.30 7.34 -3.87
CA GLU A 63 1.72 7.33 -4.17
C GLU A 63 2.44 8.46 -3.42
N PHE A 64 3.69 8.20 -3.05
CA PHE A 64 4.60 9.20 -2.49
C PHE A 64 5.92 9.15 -3.25
N GLU A 65 6.57 10.30 -3.35
CA GLU A 65 7.94 10.41 -3.81
C GLU A 65 8.92 9.94 -2.73
N VAL A 66 10.04 9.38 -3.15
CA VAL A 66 11.16 8.99 -2.30
C VAL A 66 12.34 9.90 -2.64
N ASN A 67 12.90 10.56 -1.64
CA ASN A 67 14.02 11.48 -1.82
C ASN A 67 15.36 10.73 -1.98
N GLU A 68 16.43 11.49 -2.23
CA GLU A 68 17.79 10.94 -2.46
C GLU A 68 18.38 10.20 -1.24
N LEU A 69 17.84 10.44 -0.04
CA LEU A 69 18.20 9.73 1.19
C LEU A 69 17.37 8.45 1.39
N GLY A 70 16.56 8.07 0.40
CA GLY A 70 15.68 6.91 0.49
C GLY A 70 14.46 7.10 1.39
N LYS A 71 14.14 8.33 1.80
CA LYS A 71 13.02 8.63 2.70
C LYS A 71 11.77 9.00 1.92
N ILE A 72 10.61 8.60 2.45
CA ILE A 72 9.30 8.92 1.89
C ILE A 72 8.94 10.38 2.18
N GLU A 73 8.70 11.17 1.14
CA GLU A 73 8.28 12.57 1.22
C GLU A 73 6.76 12.65 1.44
N LEU A 74 6.31 12.65 2.70
CA LEU A 74 4.88 12.58 3.02
C LEU A 74 4.03 13.70 2.40
N LYS A 75 4.61 14.88 2.16
CA LYS A 75 3.88 16.02 1.56
C LYS A 75 3.58 15.80 0.06
N SER A 76 4.30 14.90 -0.60
CA SER A 76 4.13 14.57 -2.03
C SER A 76 2.95 13.62 -2.33
N HIS A 77 2.14 13.29 -1.31
CA HIS A 77 1.06 12.33 -1.44
C HIS A 77 0.10 12.66 -2.58
N LYS A 78 -0.25 11.64 -3.36
CA LYS A 78 -1.24 11.75 -4.42
C LYS A 78 -2.05 10.47 -4.53
N TYR A 79 -3.38 10.59 -4.48
CA TYR A 79 -4.27 9.46 -4.79
C TYR A 79 -4.17 9.09 -6.26
N VAL A 80 -4.10 7.79 -6.55
CA VAL A 80 -3.90 7.28 -7.89
C VAL A 80 -4.84 6.12 -8.18
N LEU A 81 -5.40 6.10 -9.39
CA LEU A 81 -6.01 4.91 -9.95
C LEU A 81 -4.91 4.09 -10.59
N LEU A 82 -4.83 2.81 -10.24
CA LEU A 82 -3.82 1.91 -10.74
C LEU A 82 -4.38 1.04 -11.87
N ASN A 83 -3.50 0.46 -12.66
CA ASN A 83 -3.90 -0.58 -13.61
C ASN A 83 -4.12 -1.91 -12.88
N ALA A 84 -4.73 -2.88 -13.59
CA ALA A 84 -5.04 -4.19 -13.04
C ALA A 84 -3.83 -4.95 -12.48
N PHE A 85 -2.60 -4.68 -12.98
CA PHE A 85 -1.40 -5.36 -12.49
C PHE A 85 -1.13 -5.03 -11.01
N TYR A 86 -1.07 -3.75 -10.64
CA TYR A 86 -0.83 -3.37 -9.25
C TYR A 86 -2.03 -3.69 -8.35
N GLU A 87 -3.26 -3.56 -8.86
CA GLU A 87 -4.45 -3.93 -8.10
C GLU A 87 -4.46 -5.42 -7.75
N ASN A 88 -4.15 -6.30 -8.71
CA ASN A 88 -4.09 -7.74 -8.48
C ASN A 88 -2.96 -8.10 -7.51
N LEU A 89 -1.81 -7.43 -7.61
CA LEU A 89 -0.70 -7.63 -6.69
C LEU A 89 -1.08 -7.24 -5.25
N ALA A 90 -1.70 -6.07 -5.08
CA ALA A 90 -2.17 -5.61 -3.78
C ALA A 90 -3.23 -6.55 -3.18
N ASN A 91 -4.19 -7.00 -4.01
CA ASN A 91 -5.21 -7.96 -3.61
C ASN A 91 -4.59 -9.29 -3.17
N LYS A 92 -3.55 -9.77 -3.86
CA LYS A 92 -2.83 -10.99 -3.46
C LYS A 92 -2.24 -10.87 -2.05
N PHE A 93 -1.60 -9.74 -1.73
CA PHE A 93 -1.05 -9.53 -0.38
C PHE A 93 -2.14 -9.48 0.69
N LEU A 94 -3.29 -8.88 0.40
CA LEU A 94 -4.43 -8.88 1.32
C LEU A 94 -5.03 -10.28 1.48
N LYS A 95 -5.12 -11.09 0.41
CA LYS A 95 -5.54 -12.50 0.47
C LYS A 95 -4.65 -13.33 1.39
N GLU A 96 -3.34 -13.13 1.35
CA GLU A 96 -2.38 -13.79 2.24
C GLU A 96 -2.58 -13.38 3.72
N LYS A 97 -3.22 -12.24 3.97
CA LYS A 97 -3.59 -11.74 5.30
C LYS A 97 -5.09 -11.93 5.59
N LYS A 98 -5.67 -13.06 5.16
CA LYS A 98 -7.11 -13.39 5.23
C LYS A 98 -7.77 -13.04 6.57
N GLU A 99 -7.15 -13.43 7.69
CA GLU A 99 -7.72 -13.17 9.03
C GLU A 99 -7.86 -11.67 9.31
N ILE A 100 -6.90 -10.85 8.89
CA ILE A 100 -6.96 -9.39 9.03
C ILE A 100 -8.08 -8.83 8.15
N VAL A 101 -8.20 -9.31 6.91
CA VAL A 101 -9.24 -8.87 5.97
C VAL A 101 -10.64 -9.18 6.50
N LEU A 102 -10.87 -10.40 7.01
CA LEU A 102 -12.17 -10.81 7.55
C LEU A 102 -12.62 -9.93 8.73
N ASN A 103 -11.68 -9.52 9.57
CA ASN A 103 -11.91 -8.67 10.74
C ASN A 103 -11.77 -7.17 10.45
N SER A 104 -11.65 -6.76 9.18
CA SER A 104 -11.46 -5.37 8.78
C SER A 104 -12.77 -4.59 8.62
N ILE A 105 -12.63 -3.28 8.41
CA ILE A 105 -13.73 -2.34 8.12
C ILE A 105 -14.39 -2.55 6.75
N LEU A 106 -13.85 -3.42 5.89
CA LEU A 106 -14.40 -3.66 4.56
C LEU A 106 -15.83 -4.19 4.64
N THR A 107 -16.66 -3.84 3.66
CA THR A 107 -17.99 -4.46 3.53
C THR A 107 -17.87 -5.94 3.19
N GLU A 108 -18.88 -6.75 3.54
CA GLU A 108 -18.90 -8.18 3.17
C GLU A 108 -18.76 -8.39 1.66
N SER A 109 -19.36 -7.51 0.84
CA SER A 109 -19.17 -7.55 -0.62
C SER A 109 -17.71 -7.35 -1.04
N GLN A 110 -17.01 -6.38 -0.43
CA GLN A 110 -15.59 -6.14 -0.69
C GLN A 110 -14.72 -7.30 -0.20
N LYS A 111 -15.01 -7.86 0.99
CA LYS A 111 -14.31 -9.04 1.53
C LYS A 111 -14.48 -10.24 0.61
N ASN A 112 -15.71 -10.51 0.17
CA ASN A 112 -16.01 -11.63 -0.73
C ASN A 112 -15.27 -11.49 -2.06
N LYS A 113 -15.32 -10.30 -2.67
CA LYS A 113 -14.57 -10.01 -3.90
C LYS A 113 -13.05 -10.15 -3.70
N LEU A 114 -12.52 -9.70 -2.57
CA LEU A 114 -11.09 -9.72 -2.30
C LEU A 114 -10.59 -11.10 -1.90
N LEU A 115 -11.39 -11.94 -1.25
CA LEU A 115 -11.01 -13.27 -0.77
C LEU A 115 -11.50 -14.41 -1.67
N ASP A 116 -12.09 -14.08 -2.82
CA ASP A 116 -12.76 -15.00 -3.74
C ASP A 116 -13.79 -15.91 -3.02
N LEU A 117 -14.55 -15.34 -2.07
CA LEU A 117 -15.62 -16.04 -1.35
C LEU A 117 -16.93 -15.88 -2.13
N SER A 118 -17.66 -16.98 -2.28
CA SER A 118 -18.96 -17.07 -2.98
C SER A 118 -20.10 -16.45 -2.19
#